data_AF-A0A373G5F4-F1
#
_entry.id   AF-A0A373G5F4-F1
#
_cell.length_a   1.000
_cell.length_b   1.000
_cell.length_c   1.000
_cell.angle_alpha   90.00
_cell.angle_beta   90.00
_cell.angle_gamma   90.00
#
_symmetry.space_group_name_H-M   'P 1'
#
loop_
_entity.id
_entity.type
_entity.pdbx_description
1 polymer ?
#
loop_
_entity_poly.entity_id
_entity_poly.type
_entity_poly.pdbx_seq_one_letter_code
_entity_poly.pdbx_strand_id
1 'polypeptide(L)'
;MKLSQQSLSIIESAIQKAVAKYVCSCEQTVVTDIHLQPDQASGQLNIYNDDDEELANIMIEEWATYEGDDFLENVEPSLRNILCRMKDAGDFDKVTILKPYSFVLVDEEKETVAELLLIDDDTILVNDELLKGLDKELDDFLKDLLEK
;
A
#
# COMPACT_ATOMS: atom_id res chain seq x y z
N MET A 1 3.02 16.71 6.79
CA MET A 1 3.59 17.12 5.48
C MET A 1 2.53 17.09 4.38
N LYS A 2 2.56 18.02 3.41
CA LYS A 2 1.68 18.01 2.23
C LYS A 2 2.49 17.85 0.95
N LEU A 3 2.17 16.84 0.13
CA LEU A 3 2.82 16.62 -1.17
C LEU A 3 2.21 17.49 -2.26
N SER A 4 3.06 17.96 -3.17
CA SER A 4 2.64 18.59 -4.42
C SER A 4 2.00 17.58 -5.36
N GLN A 5 1.22 18.07 -6.33
CA GLN A 5 0.65 17.21 -7.38
C GLN A 5 1.75 16.52 -8.22
N GLN A 6 2.88 17.20 -8.42
CA GLN A 6 4.03 16.62 -9.10
C GLN A 6 4.58 15.41 -8.33
N SER A 7 4.79 15.56 -7.02
CA SER A 7 5.28 14.47 -6.16
C SER A 7 4.32 13.30 -6.11
N LEU A 8 3.01 13.56 -6.03
CA LEU A 8 2.00 12.49 -6.12
C LEU A 8 2.07 11.75 -7.46
N SER A 9 2.21 12.45 -8.59
CA SER A 9 2.31 11.83 -9.92
C SER A 9 3.59 11.01 -10.12
N ILE A 10 4.74 11.45 -9.60
CA ILE A 10 5.99 10.67 -9.72
C ILE A 10 5.97 9.44 -8.82
N ILE A 11 5.33 9.49 -7.65
CA ILE A 11 5.11 8.33 -6.79
C ILE A 11 4.23 7.30 -7.51
N GLU A 12 3.10 7.74 -8.05
CA GLU A 12 2.20 6.89 -8.83
C GLU A 12 2.94 6.23 -10.02
N SER A 13 3.76 7.00 -10.74
CA SER A 13 4.59 6.49 -11.84
C SER A 13 5.64 5.48 -11.38
N ALA A 14 6.22 5.66 -10.19
CA ALA A 14 7.19 4.72 -9.62
C ALA A 14 6.52 3.39 -9.23
N ILE A 15 5.32 3.45 -8.65
CA ILE A 15 4.52 2.26 -8.34
C ILE A 15 4.13 1.54 -9.64
N GLN A 16 3.66 2.28 -10.66
CA GLN A 16 3.38 1.72 -12.00
C GLN A 16 4.61 1.02 -12.59
N LYS A 17 5.79 1.63 -12.48
CA LYS A 17 7.06 1.03 -12.93
C LYS A 17 7.39 -0.25 -12.17
N ALA A 18 7.16 -0.28 -10.86
CA ALA A 18 7.39 -1.47 -10.04
C ALA A 18 6.45 -2.61 -10.44
N VAL A 19 5.15 -2.36 -10.52
CA VAL A 19 4.16 -3.41 -10.86
C VAL A 19 4.26 -3.88 -12.31
N ALA A 20 4.77 -3.04 -13.23
CA ALA A 20 5.00 -3.41 -14.62
C ALA A 20 5.98 -4.59 -14.79
N LYS A 21 6.83 -4.85 -13.78
CA LYS A 21 7.69 -6.05 -13.72
C LYS A 21 6.89 -7.35 -13.75
N TYR A 22 5.62 -7.31 -13.32
CA TYR A 22 4.75 -8.46 -13.15
C TYR A 22 3.60 -8.53 -14.18
N VAL A 23 3.60 -7.70 -15.23
CA VAL A 23 2.53 -7.69 -16.26
C VAL A 23 2.81 -8.64 -17.43
N CYS A 24 4.08 -9.03 -17.65
CA CYS A 24 4.52 -9.71 -18.88
C CYS A 24 5.20 -11.08 -18.63
N SER A 25 5.20 -11.61 -17.42
CA SER A 25 5.73 -12.94 -17.15
C SER A 25 4.74 -13.99 -17.64
N CYS A 26 5.19 -14.92 -18.48
CA CYS A 26 4.40 -16.10 -18.88
C CYS A 26 4.13 -17.06 -17.70
N GLU A 27 4.72 -16.76 -16.54
CA GLU A 27 4.62 -17.50 -15.29
C GLU A 27 4.09 -16.55 -14.21
N GLN A 28 3.15 -17.04 -13.40
CA GLN A 28 2.73 -16.34 -12.20
C GLN A 28 3.91 -16.24 -11.23
N THR A 29 4.04 -15.10 -10.56
CA THR A 29 5.08 -14.87 -9.56
C THR A 29 4.53 -15.11 -8.16
N VAL A 30 5.35 -15.65 -7.26
CA VAL A 30 4.97 -16.02 -5.89
C VAL A 30 5.23 -14.90 -4.87
N VAL A 31 5.42 -13.67 -5.35
CA VAL A 31 5.60 -12.48 -4.50
C VAL A 31 4.37 -12.30 -3.62
N THR A 32 4.55 -12.21 -2.31
CA THR A 32 3.46 -11.94 -1.37
C THR A 32 3.30 -10.47 -1.08
N ASP A 33 4.41 -9.73 -1.06
CA ASP A 33 4.44 -8.33 -0.62
C ASP A 33 5.25 -7.45 -1.56
N ILE A 34 4.72 -6.27 -1.85
CA ILE A 34 5.44 -5.16 -2.47
C ILE A 34 5.72 -4.13 -1.37
N HIS A 35 6.97 -3.99 -1.00
CA HIS A 35 7.41 -3.08 0.05
C HIS A 35 7.61 -1.68 -0.51
N LEU A 36 6.93 -0.70 0.08
CA LEU A 36 7.16 0.73 -0.11
C LEU A 36 7.99 1.22 1.08
N GLN A 37 9.23 1.63 0.82
CA GLN A 37 10.17 2.10 1.83
C GLN A 37 10.52 3.57 1.59
N PRO A 38 9.82 4.51 2.22
CA PRO A 38 10.23 5.89 2.35
C PRO A 38 11.52 6.00 3.18
N ASP A 39 12.51 6.71 2.66
CA ASP A 39 13.75 7.04 3.36
C ASP A 39 13.77 8.55 3.58
N GLN A 40 13.67 8.98 4.84
CA GLN A 40 13.66 10.39 5.21
C GLN A 40 15.03 11.03 4.99
N ALA A 41 16.11 10.30 5.27
CA ALA A 41 17.47 10.81 5.18
C ALA A 41 17.87 11.13 3.73
N SER A 42 17.43 10.32 2.76
CA SER A 42 17.69 10.55 1.33
C SER A 42 16.55 11.24 0.58
N GLY A 43 15.35 11.29 1.17
CA GLY A 43 14.14 11.78 0.53
C GLY A 43 13.64 10.88 -0.62
N GLN A 44 13.98 9.60 -0.58
CA GLN A 44 13.62 8.64 -1.63
C GLN A 44 12.44 7.77 -1.20
N LEU A 45 11.65 7.35 -2.19
CA LEU A 45 10.79 6.18 -2.08
C LEU A 45 11.48 5.04 -2.83
N ASN A 46 11.85 4.00 -2.10
CA ASN A 46 12.35 2.74 -2.65
C ASN A 46 11.22 1.70 -2.66
N ILE A 47 11.11 0.92 -3.73
CA ILE A 47 10.08 -0.10 -3.88
C ILE A 47 10.75 -1.43 -4.13
N TYR A 48 10.45 -2.42 -3.29
CA TYR A 48 11.01 -3.77 -3.35
C TYR A 48 9.90 -4.83 -3.44
N ASN A 49 10.27 -6.05 -3.81
CA ASN A 49 9.47 -7.22 -3.46
C ASN A 49 9.88 -7.80 -2.09
N ASP A 50 9.22 -8.89 -1.70
CA ASP A 50 9.45 -9.67 -0.50
C ASP A 50 10.81 -10.38 -0.45
N ASP A 51 11.43 -10.62 -1.61
CA ASP A 51 12.81 -11.13 -1.75
C ASP A 51 13.89 -10.02 -1.74
N ASP A 52 13.54 -8.79 -1.37
CA ASP A 52 14.43 -7.62 -1.33
C ASP A 52 15.01 -7.17 -2.70
N GLU A 53 14.41 -7.59 -3.81
CA GLU A 53 14.76 -7.10 -5.15
C GLU A 53 14.18 -5.68 -5.37
N GLU A 54 15.03 -4.73 -5.73
CA GLU A 54 14.59 -3.37 -6.07
C GLU A 54 13.80 -3.36 -7.39
N LEU A 55 12.55 -2.91 -7.30
CA LEU A 55 11.63 -2.80 -8.44
C LEU A 55 11.66 -1.39 -9.05
N ALA A 56 11.71 -0.37 -8.20
CA ALA A 56 11.80 1.03 -8.59
C ALA A 56 12.29 1.92 -7.43
N ASN A 57 12.78 3.10 -7.78
CA ASN A 57 13.10 4.17 -6.83
C ASN A 57 12.72 5.53 -7.43
N ILE A 58 12.43 6.52 -6.58
CA ILE A 58 12.17 7.90 -6.98
C ILE A 58 12.52 8.88 -5.85
N MET A 59 12.98 10.08 -6.20
CA MET A 59 13.25 11.17 -5.24
C MET A 59 12.04 12.08 -5.08
N ILE A 60 11.70 12.43 -3.84
CA ILE A 60 10.58 13.29 -3.48
C ILE A 60 11.12 14.50 -2.71
N GLU A 61 11.07 15.67 -3.34
CA GLU A 61 11.71 16.89 -2.83
C GLU A 61 11.17 17.29 -1.45
N GLU A 62 9.88 17.11 -1.21
CA GLU A 62 9.26 17.41 0.07
C GLU A 62 9.77 16.50 1.19
N TRP A 63 10.17 15.27 0.90
CA TRP A 63 10.71 14.34 1.90
C TRP A 63 12.14 14.71 2.27
N ALA A 64 12.96 15.07 1.28
CA ALA A 64 14.36 15.47 1.47
C ALA A 64 14.53 16.73 2.34
N THR A 65 13.47 17.51 2.53
CA THR A 65 13.47 18.74 3.33
C THR A 65 12.63 18.63 4.60
N TYR A 66 12.08 17.43 4.89
CA TYR A 66 11.21 17.20 6.04
C TYR A 66 12.00 16.82 7.30
N GLU A 67 11.87 17.62 8.35
CA GLU A 67 12.59 17.42 9.62
C GLU A 67 11.67 17.01 10.79
N GLY A 68 10.40 16.66 10.50
CA GLY A 68 9.45 16.19 11.52
C GLY A 68 9.70 14.73 11.94
N ASP A 69 9.37 14.40 13.18
CA ASP A 69 9.43 13.05 13.76
C ASP A 69 8.22 12.17 13.38
N ASP A 70 7.17 12.78 12.84
CA ASP A 70 5.94 12.18 12.33
C ASP A 70 6.02 11.82 10.84
N PHE A 71 7.21 11.59 10.29
CA PHE A 71 7.41 11.40 8.84
C PHE A 71 6.55 10.26 8.27
N LEU A 72 6.66 9.05 8.83
CA LEU A 72 5.88 7.89 8.37
C LEU A 72 4.38 8.08 8.57
N GLU A 73 3.96 8.72 9.67
CA GLU A 73 2.55 9.07 9.94
C GLU A 73 1.97 10.01 8.86
N ASN A 74 2.80 10.84 8.24
CA ASN A 74 2.39 11.73 7.14
C ASN A 74 2.47 11.07 5.76
N VAL A 75 3.39 10.13 5.57
CA VAL A 75 3.59 9.43 4.29
C VAL A 75 2.53 8.36 4.08
N GLU A 76 2.17 7.61 5.13
CA GLU A 76 1.24 6.49 5.10
C GLU A 76 -0.10 6.85 4.41
N PRO A 77 -0.83 7.92 4.80
CA PRO A 77 -2.11 8.23 4.19
C PRO A 77 -1.96 8.63 2.72
N SER A 78 -0.84 9.24 2.35
CA SER A 78 -0.58 9.65 0.97
C SER A 78 -0.35 8.44 0.07
N LEU A 79 0.46 7.48 0.50
CA LEU A 79 0.70 6.25 -0.25
C LEU A 79 -0.56 5.38 -0.34
N ARG A 80 -1.30 5.22 0.76
CA ARG A 80 -2.59 4.52 0.77
C ARG A 80 -3.55 5.11 -0.25
N ASN A 81 -3.71 6.44 -0.25
CA ASN A 81 -4.60 7.13 -1.19
C ASN A 81 -4.15 7.00 -2.66
N ILE A 82 -2.86 6.90 -2.94
CA ILE A 82 -2.37 6.63 -4.30
C ILE A 82 -2.74 5.20 -4.71
N LEU A 83 -2.40 4.22 -3.88
CA LEU A 83 -2.67 2.80 -4.14
C LEU A 83 -4.17 2.51 -4.31
N CYS A 84 -5.02 3.08 -3.47
CA CYS A 84 -6.48 2.94 -3.60
C CYS A 84 -6.98 3.51 -4.95
N ARG A 85 -6.51 4.70 -5.36
CA ARG A 85 -6.88 5.29 -6.65
C ARG A 85 -6.41 4.44 -7.82
N MET A 86 -5.20 3.90 -7.76
CA MET A 86 -4.66 2.98 -8.79
C MET A 86 -5.47 1.69 -8.87
N LYS A 87 -5.85 1.10 -7.72
CA LYS A 87 -6.74 -0.06 -7.66
C LYS A 87 -8.09 0.24 -8.29
N ASP A 88 -8.73 1.36 -7.93
CA ASP A 88 -10.03 1.76 -8.47
C ASP A 88 -9.96 2.06 -9.98
N ALA A 89 -8.79 2.45 -10.49
CA ALA A 89 -8.53 2.64 -11.92
C ALA A 89 -8.24 1.34 -12.68
N GLY A 90 -8.07 0.20 -11.99
CA GLY A 90 -7.75 -1.10 -12.59
C GLY A 90 -6.27 -1.28 -12.97
N ASP A 91 -5.37 -0.48 -12.41
CA ASP A 91 -3.93 -0.54 -12.75
C ASP A 91 -3.30 -1.88 -12.37
N PHE A 92 -3.89 -2.61 -11.43
CA PHE A 92 -3.41 -3.91 -10.94
C PHE A 92 -4.06 -5.12 -11.62
N ASP A 93 -5.04 -4.92 -12.51
CA ASP A 93 -5.84 -6.02 -13.09
C ASP A 93 -5.02 -6.99 -13.96
N LYS A 94 -3.92 -6.51 -14.53
CA LYS A 94 -3.03 -7.29 -15.40
C LYS A 94 -1.77 -7.79 -14.70
N VAL A 95 -1.63 -7.51 -13.41
CA VAL A 95 -0.50 -7.99 -12.61
C VAL A 95 -0.67 -9.49 -12.38
N THR A 96 0.39 -10.26 -12.66
CA THR A 96 0.40 -11.73 -12.60
C THR A 96 1.00 -12.28 -11.30
N ILE A 97 1.05 -11.45 -10.26
CA ILE A 97 1.37 -11.89 -8.89
C ILE A 97 0.24 -12.79 -8.37
N LEU A 98 0.59 -13.89 -7.70
CA LEU A 98 -0.37 -14.78 -7.07
C LEU A 98 -1.11 -14.02 -5.96
N LYS A 99 -2.45 -14.04 -6.01
CA LYS A 99 -3.28 -13.43 -4.96
C LYS A 99 -3.47 -14.41 -3.78
N PRO A 100 -3.61 -13.91 -2.53
CA PRO A 100 -3.52 -12.50 -2.16
C PRO A 100 -2.07 -11.99 -2.18
N TYR A 101 -1.88 -10.73 -2.57
CA TYR A 101 -0.64 -10.01 -2.36
C TYR A 101 -0.92 -8.61 -1.80
N SER A 102 0.05 -8.05 -1.07
CA SER A 102 -0.13 -6.79 -0.36
C SER A 102 0.88 -5.74 -0.81
N PHE A 103 0.51 -4.47 -0.65
CA PHE A 103 1.45 -3.35 -0.63
C PHE A 103 1.65 -2.95 0.83
N VAL A 104 2.89 -2.99 1.29
CA VAL A 104 3.25 -2.76 2.70
C VAL A 104 4.13 -1.54 2.82
N LEU A 105 3.81 -0.66 3.76
CA LEU A 105 4.72 0.39 4.20
C LEU A 105 5.73 -0.22 5.18
N VAL A 106 7.01 -0.10 4.87
CA VAL A 106 8.10 -0.52 5.75
C VAL A 106 8.99 0.66 6.11
N ASP A 107 9.64 0.59 7.26
CA ASP A 107 10.62 1.59 7.70
C ASP A 107 12.03 1.31 7.15
N GLU A 108 13.02 2.08 7.60
CA GLU A 108 14.43 1.95 7.18
C GLU A 108 15.05 0.60 7.56
N GLU A 109 14.56 -0.06 8.60
CA GLU A 109 15.00 -1.40 9.05
C GLU A 109 14.21 -2.53 8.35
N LYS A 110 13.32 -2.18 7.41
CA LYS A 110 12.37 -3.06 6.72
C LYS A 110 11.35 -3.70 7.67
N GLU A 111 11.11 -3.08 8.83
CA GLU A 111 10.01 -3.50 9.69
C GLU A 111 8.69 -2.98 9.13
N THR A 112 7.65 -3.82 9.20
CA THR A 112 6.31 -3.45 8.74
C THR A 112 5.72 -2.37 9.62
N VAL A 113 5.40 -1.23 9.01
CA VAL A 113 4.69 -0.11 9.65
C VAL A 113 3.19 -0.28 9.48
N ALA A 114 2.73 -0.56 8.26
CA ALA A 114 1.32 -0.73 7.95
C ALA A 114 1.09 -1.50 6.63
N GLU A 115 0.03 -2.30 6.58
CA GLU A 115 -0.52 -2.77 5.31
C GLU A 115 -1.30 -1.62 4.65
N LEU A 116 -0.86 -1.20 3.45
CA LEU A 116 -1.46 -0.09 2.73
C LEU A 116 -2.63 -0.53 1.86
N LEU A 117 -2.48 -1.69 1.20
CA LEU A 117 -3.48 -2.22 0.29
C LEU A 117 -3.33 -3.73 0.14
N LEU A 118 -4.43 -4.46 0.31
CA LEU A 118 -4.51 -5.88 -0.03
C LEU A 118 -5.16 -6.04 -1.42
N ILE A 119 -4.52 -6.81 -2.29
CA ILE A 119 -5.07 -7.25 -3.58
C ILE A 119 -5.43 -8.72 -3.49
N ASP A 120 -6.71 -9.00 -3.52
CA ASP A 120 -7.26 -10.34 -3.45
C ASP A 120 -8.56 -10.42 -4.26
N ASP A 121 -8.92 -11.62 -4.69
CA ASP A 121 -10.07 -11.84 -5.58
C ASP A 121 -11.41 -11.75 -4.81
N ASP A 122 -11.38 -11.93 -3.49
CA ASP A 122 -12.56 -12.11 -2.65
C ASP A 122 -12.77 -11.01 -1.57
N THR A 123 -11.88 -10.01 -1.48
CA THR A 123 -11.98 -8.97 -0.44
C THR A 123 -12.74 -7.71 -0.88
N ILE A 124 -13.89 -7.50 -0.23
CA ILE A 124 -14.55 -6.19 -0.16
C ILE A 124 -13.72 -5.32 0.79
N LEU A 125 -13.08 -4.26 0.28
CA LEU A 125 -12.46 -3.23 1.11
C LEU A 125 -13.55 -2.51 1.91
N VAL A 126 -13.60 -2.78 3.22
CA VAL A 126 -14.56 -2.17 4.15
C VAL A 126 -13.92 -0.90 4.68
N ASN A 127 -14.35 0.28 4.23
CA ASN A 127 -13.88 1.56 4.81
C ASN A 127 -14.31 1.67 6.28
N ASP A 128 -13.63 2.52 7.07
CA ASP A 128 -13.97 2.83 8.47
C ASP A 128 -15.45 3.25 8.67
N GLU A 129 -16.10 3.83 7.66
CA GLU A 129 -17.53 4.14 7.71
C GLU A 129 -18.44 2.91 7.63
N LEU A 130 -18.02 1.86 6.92
CA LEU A 130 -18.74 0.58 6.85
C LEU A 130 -18.48 -0.27 8.12
N LEU A 131 -17.30 -0.16 8.74
CA LEU A 131 -16.95 -0.86 9.98
C LEU A 131 -17.73 -0.33 11.21
N LYS A 132 -18.10 0.95 11.23
CA LYS A 132 -18.85 1.57 12.35
C LYS A 132 -20.23 0.97 12.63
N GLY A 133 -20.79 0.18 11.71
CA GLY A 133 -22.05 -0.56 11.92
C GLY A 133 -21.87 -2.03 12.28
N LEU A 134 -20.71 -2.60 11.98
CA LEU A 134 -20.42 -4.03 12.10
C LEU A 134 -20.31 -4.48 13.56
N ASP A 135 -19.69 -3.67 14.43
CA ASP A 135 -19.58 -3.99 15.87
C ASP A 135 -20.95 -4.20 16.52
N LYS A 136 -21.91 -3.33 16.18
CA LYS A 136 -23.26 -3.40 16.75
C LYS A 136 -24.04 -4.61 16.21
N GLU A 137 -23.91 -4.90 14.91
CA GLU A 137 -24.55 -6.08 14.31
C GLU A 137 -23.91 -7.39 14.82
N LEU A 138 -22.60 -7.41 15.09
CA LEU A 138 -21.92 -8.55 15.71
C LEU A 138 -22.38 -8.75 17.16
N ASP A 139 -22.47 -7.69 17.95
CA ASP A 139 -22.94 -7.74 19.34
C ASP A 139 -24.38 -8.23 19.43
N ASP A 140 -25.25 -7.71 18.56
CA ASP A 140 -26.66 -8.15 18.48
C ASP A 140 -26.75 -9.62 18.04
N PHE A 141 -25.93 -10.06 17.07
CA PHE A 141 -25.86 -11.46 16.64
C PHE A 141 -25.39 -12.41 17.77
N LEU A 142 -24.33 -12.04 18.49
CA LEU A 142 -23.81 -12.82 19.62
C LEU A 142 -24.85 -12.94 20.73
N LYS A 143 -25.60 -11.87 20.98
CA LYS A 143 -26.66 -11.87 21.99
C LYS A 143 -27.82 -12.79 21.62
N ASP A 144 -28.26 -12.75 20.36
CA ASP A 144 -29.32 -13.64 19.86
C ASP A 144 -28.90 -15.12 19.85
N LEU A 145 -27.60 -15.39 19.73
CA LEU A 145 -27.02 -16.74 19.81
C LEU A 145 -26.93 -17.25 21.25
N LEU A 146 -26.64 -16.37 22.21
CA LEU A 146 -26.51 -16.69 23.64
C LEU A 146 -27.86 -16.71 24.38
N GLU A 147 -28.90 -16.08 23.83
CA GLU A 147 -30.26 -16.07 24.37
C GLU A 147 -31.15 -17.22 23.81
N LYS A 148 -30.55 -18.20 23.10
CA LYS A 148 -31.16 -19.48 22.73
C LYS A 148 -30.56 -20.66 23.50
#